data_AF-A0A4U9XJH2-F1
#
_entry.id   AF-A0A4U9XJH2-F1
#
_cell.length_a   1.000
_cell.length_b   1.000
_cell.length_c   1.000
_cell.angle_alpha   90.00
_cell.angle_beta   90.00
_cell.angle_gamma   90.00
#
_symmetry.space_group_name_H-M   'P 1'
#
loop_
_entity.id
_entity.type
_entity.pdbx_description
1 polymer ?
#
loop_
_entity_poly.entity_id
_entity_poly.type
_entity_poly.pdbx_seq_one_letter_code
_entity_poly.pdbx_strand_id
1 'polypeptide(L)' 'MDRGLFGTFDYDRDYLQPEEPHTERDPDEWVFRGGQWLYVGEY' A
#
# COMPACT_ATOMS: atom_id res chain seq x y z
N MET A 1 -8.85 -24.59 16.86
CA MET A 1 -10.15 -24.07 16.40
C MET A 1 -9.98 -23.68 14.96
N ASP A 2 -10.77 -24.27 14.08
CA ASP A 2 -10.89 -23.87 12.67
C ASP A 2 -11.51 -22.47 12.62
N ARG A 3 -10.77 -21.47 12.16
CA ARG A 3 -11.23 -20.10 11.94
C ARG A 3 -10.44 -19.45 10.80
N GLY A 4 -11.09 -19.48 9.64
CA GLY A 4 -11.06 -18.50 8.55
C GLY A 4 -9.83 -17.61 8.33
N LEU A 5 -9.44 -17.54 7.05
CA LEU A 5 -9.11 -16.31 6.33
C LEU A 5 -9.61 -15.06 7.09
N PHE A 6 -8.78 -14.01 7.23
CA PHE A 6 -9.02 -12.73 7.93
C PHE A 6 -8.50 -12.62 9.37
N GLY A 7 -7.22 -12.22 9.47
CA GLY A 7 -6.78 -11.08 10.29
C GLY A 7 -6.77 -11.23 11.81
N THR A 8 -5.69 -11.76 12.36
CA THR A 8 -5.22 -11.32 13.69
C THR A 8 -4.46 -10.01 13.50
N PHE A 9 -5.18 -8.89 13.38
CA PHE A 9 -4.57 -7.57 13.55
C PHE A 9 -4.19 -7.43 15.02
N ASP A 10 -2.90 -7.43 15.29
CA ASP A 10 -2.36 -7.25 16.62
C ASP A 10 -2.11 -5.76 16.78
N TYR A 11 -3.13 -5.03 17.23
CA TYR A 11 -3.11 -3.57 17.31
C TYR A 11 -1.88 -3.07 18.08
N ASP A 12 -1.43 -3.77 19.13
CA ASP A 12 -0.25 -3.40 19.91
C ASP A 12 1.06 -3.48 19.09
N ARG A 13 1.12 -4.37 18.09
CA ARG A 13 2.24 -4.53 17.17
C ARG A 13 2.13 -3.59 15.97
N ASP A 14 0.93 -3.39 15.42
CA ASP A 14 0.71 -2.58 14.22
C ASP A 14 0.95 -1.09 14.48
N TYR A 15 0.73 -0.58 15.71
CA TYR A 15 1.09 0.81 16.09
C TYR A 15 2.59 1.04 16.29
N LEU A 16 3.38 -0.03 16.42
CA LEU A 16 4.84 0.02 16.59
C LEU A 16 5.59 -0.37 15.32
N GLN A 17 4.89 -0.63 14.22
CA GLN A 17 5.56 -0.82 12.93
C GLN A 17 6.20 0.51 12.52
N PRO A 18 7.51 0.52 12.22
CA PRO A 18 8.10 1.69 11.58
C PRO A 18 7.35 1.94 10.27
N GLU A 19 7.08 3.21 9.96
CA GLU A 19 6.51 3.58 8.67
C GLU A 19 7.35 2.92 7.57
N GLU A 20 6.71 2.13 6.71
CA GLU A 20 7.37 1.62 5.53
C GLU A 20 7.87 2.82 4.73
N PRO A 21 9.11 2.78 4.18
CA PRO A 21 9.62 3.87 3.38
C PRO A 21 8.69 4.05 2.17
N HIS A 22 7.87 5.09 2.22
CA HIS A 22 7.04 5.47 1.11
C HIS A 22 7.91 6.29 0.15
N THR A 23 7.95 5.87 -1.11
CA THR A 23 8.44 6.76 -2.16
C THR A 23 7.39 7.84 -2.37
N GLU A 24 7.70 9.07 -2.01
CA GLU A 24 6.90 10.22 -2.42
C GLU A 24 7.00 10.31 -3.94
N ARG A 25 5.88 10.04 -4.63
CA ARG A 25 5.75 10.13 -6.09
C ARG A 25 4.83 11.29 -6.40
N ASP A 26 5.14 12.05 -7.44
CA ASP A 26 4.28 13.15 -7.86
C ASP A 26 2.94 12.56 -8.36
N PRO A 27 1.78 13.01 -7.84
CA PRO A 27 0.47 12.59 -8.33
C PRO A 27 0.28 12.82 -9.84
N ASP A 28 0.95 13.82 -10.43
CA ASP A 28 0.89 14.12 -11.86
C ASP A 28 1.67 13.11 -12.71
N GLU A 29 2.51 12.27 -12.09
CA GLU A 29 3.23 11.16 -12.75
C GLU A 29 2.40 9.86 -12.81
N TRP A 30 1.10 9.94 -12.56
CA TRP A 30 0.19 8.80 -12.65
C TRP A 30 -0.89 9.00 -13.72
N VAL A 31 -1.13 7.95 -14.51
CA VAL A 31 -2.17 7.94 -15.55
C VAL A 31 -3.12 6.77 -15.35
N PHE A 32 -4.43 7.00 -15.55
CA PHE A 32 -5.44 5.95 -15.48
C PHE A 32 -5.74 5.39 -16.88
N ARG A 33 -5.50 4.09 -17.09
CA ARG A 33 -5.72 3.43 -18.39
C ARG A 33 -6.23 2.01 -18.22
N GLY A 34 -7.34 1.68 -18.88
CA GLY A 34 -7.86 0.31 -18.90
C GLY A 34 -8.25 -0.24 -17.53
N GLY A 35 -8.64 0.63 -16.58
CA GLY A 35 -9.06 0.21 -15.24
C GLY A 35 -7.95 0.18 -14.17
N GLN A 36 -6.74 0.66 -14.49
CA GLN A 36 -5.59 0.65 -13.59
C GLN A 36 -4.84 1.98 -13.62
N TRP A 37 -4.21 2.32 -12.49
CA TRP A 37 -3.26 3.43 -12.37
C TRP A 37 -1.87 2.94 -12.77
N LEU A 38 -1.21 3.70 -13.65
CA LEU A 38 0.13 3.43 -14.15
C LEU A 38 1.04 4.60 -13.77
N TYR A 39 2.18 4.30 -13.17
CA TYR A 39 3.22 5.29 -12.90
C TYR A 39 4.07 5.52 -14.16
N VAL A 40 4.34 6.78 -14.49
CA VAL A 40 5.08 7.19 -15.70
C VAL A 40 6.30 8.09 -15.42
N GLY A 41 6.63 8.33 -14.15
CA GLY A 41 7.74 9.19 -13.72
C GLY A 41 9.15 8.58 -13.81
N GLU A 42 9.39 7.60 -14.69
CA GLU A 42 10.75 7.15 -15.02
C GLU A 42 11.20 7.82 -16.32
N TYR A 43 12.00 8.88 -16.21
CA TYR A 43 12.70 9.55 -17.31
C TYR A 43 14.16 9.78 -16.97
#